data_AF-A0A3N5I1T9-F1
#
_entry.id   AF-A0A3N5I1T9-F1
#
_cell.length_a   1.000
_cell.length_b   1.000
_cell.length_c   1.000
_cell.angle_alpha   90.00
_cell.angle_beta   90.00
_cell.angle_gamma   90.00
#
_symmetry.space_group_name_H-M   'P 1'
#
loop_
_entity.id
_entity.type
_entity.pdbx_description
1 polymer ?
#
loop_
_entity_poly.entity_id
_entity_poly.type
_entity_poly.pdbx_seq_one_letter_code
_entity_poly.pdbx_strand_id
1 'polypeptide(L)'
;MFSGGSYDEVARWLRVFLVSHAKREDPRIEVVLDRDGALEGRAYRAWLRFGEEVSEPMELDFKDVADHRGALAWCGALAGRTRAQARSLLGAGSAGDAR
;
A
#
# COMPACT_ATOMS: atom_id res chain seq x y z
N MET A 1 -7.90 0.34 -26.74
CA MET A 1 -6.73 -0.34 -26.16
C MET A 1 -6.38 0.41 -24.88
N PHE A 2 -6.71 -0.14 -23.71
CA PHE A 2 -6.37 0.51 -22.44
C PHE A 2 -4.86 0.38 -22.22
N SER A 3 -4.11 1.48 -22.30
CA SER A 3 -2.67 1.53 -22.00
C SER A 3 -2.35 1.33 -20.51
N GLY A 4 -3.36 1.07 -19.69
CA GLY A 4 -3.29 0.94 -18.23
C GLY A 4 -2.93 -0.47 -17.74
N GLY A 5 -2.73 -1.47 -18.58
CA GLY A 5 -2.39 -2.84 -18.15
C GLY A 5 -3.57 -3.60 -17.51
N SER A 6 -3.39 -4.91 -17.31
CA SER A 6 -4.39 -5.75 -16.64
C SER A 6 -4.46 -5.46 -15.13
N TYR A 7 -5.55 -5.88 -14.49
CA TYR A 7 -5.70 -5.79 -13.04
C TYR A 7 -4.49 -6.42 -12.31
N ASP A 8 -4.03 -7.60 -12.73
CA ASP A 8 -2.87 -8.26 -12.13
C ASP A 8 -1.54 -7.51 -12.35
N GLU A 9 -1.36 -6.89 -13.52
CA GLU A 9 -0.17 -6.09 -13.80
C GLU A 9 -0.12 -4.84 -12.91
N VAL A 10 -1.27 -4.19 -12.74
CA VAL A 10 -1.42 -3.02 -11.87
C VAL A 10 -1.27 -3.42 -10.40
N ALA A 11 -1.83 -4.55 -9.98
CA ALA A 11 -1.64 -5.10 -8.63
C ALA A 11 -0.17 -5.37 -8.32
N ARG A 12 0.57 -5.96 -9.28
CA ARG A 12 2.00 -6.24 -9.15
C ARG A 12 2.80 -4.94 -8.99
N TRP A 13 2.52 -3.94 -9.83
CA TRP A 13 3.14 -2.63 -9.72
C TRP A 13 2.86 -1.99 -8.37
N LEU A 14 1.59 -1.98 -7.95
CA LEU A 14 1.15 -1.37 -6.69
C LEU A 14 1.83 -2.03 -5.49
N ARG A 15 1.91 -3.36 -5.46
CA ARG A 15 2.62 -4.09 -4.41
C ARG A 15 4.08 -3.67 -4.31
N VAL A 16 4.80 -3.62 -5.43
CA VAL A 16 6.22 -3.22 -5.44
C VAL A 16 6.37 -1.78 -4.96
N PHE A 17 5.49 -0.89 -5.40
CA PHE A 17 5.49 0.52 -5.01
C PHE A 17 5.33 0.67 -3.50
N LEU A 18 4.26 0.09 -2.93
CA LEU A 18 3.97 0.16 -1.50
C LEU A 18 5.10 -0.45 -0.67
N VAL A 19 5.62 -1.63 -1.05
CA VAL A 19 6.72 -2.28 -0.35
C VAL A 19 7.97 -1.39 -0.34
N SER A 20 8.32 -0.82 -1.49
CA SER A 20 9.50 0.04 -1.63
C SER A 20 9.42 1.28 -0.74
N HIS A 21 8.23 1.85 -0.54
CA HIS A 21 8.05 3.02 0.30
C HIS A 21 7.89 2.68 1.78
N ALA A 22 7.25 1.57 2.12
CA ALA A 22 7.12 1.11 3.50
C ALA A 22 8.48 0.71 4.10
N LYS A 23 9.31 -0.01 3.33
CA LYS A 23 10.64 -0.48 3.78
C LYS A 23 11.67 0.65 4.00
N ARG A 24 11.38 1.87 3.54
CA ARG A 24 12.19 3.05 3.84
C ARG A 24 12.01 3.54 5.28
N GLU A 25 10.92 3.16 5.93
CA GLU A 25 10.68 3.50 7.34
C GLU A 25 11.21 2.39 8.27
N ASP A 26 10.92 1.11 7.97
CA ASP A 26 11.55 -0.04 8.64
C ASP A 26 11.54 -1.26 7.68
N PRO A 27 12.68 -1.96 7.49
CA PRO A 27 12.78 -3.08 6.54
C PRO A 27 11.92 -4.29 6.93
N ARG A 28 11.49 -4.41 8.19
CA ARG A 28 10.61 -5.48 8.68
C ARG A 28 9.14 -5.23 8.36
N ILE A 29 8.77 -4.02 7.93
CA ILE A 29 7.40 -3.75 7.50
C ILE A 29 7.10 -4.55 6.23
N GLU A 30 5.93 -5.17 6.24
CA GLU A 30 5.35 -5.88 5.11
C GLU A 30 4.12 -5.16 4.58
N VAL A 31 3.80 -5.43 3.32
CA VAL A 31 2.58 -4.98 2.67
C VAL A 31 1.76 -6.20 2.30
N VAL A 32 0.52 -6.22 2.76
CA VAL A 32 -0.47 -7.20 2.37
C VAL A 32 -1.41 -6.55 1.37
N LEU A 33 -1.62 -7.20 0.23
CA LEU A 33 -2.63 -6.82 -0.75
C LEU A 33 -3.73 -7.89 -0.68
N ASP A 34 -4.95 -7.44 -0.44
CA ASP A 34 -6.13 -8.30 -0.42
C ASP A 34 -6.27 -9.00 -1.78
N ARG A 35 -6.59 -10.29 -1.71
CA ARG A 35 -6.84 -11.15 -2.87
C ARG A 35 -8.27 -11.64 -2.91
N ASP A 36 -9.15 -11.15 -2.04
CA ASP A 36 -10.57 -11.44 -2.12
C ASP A 36 -11.14 -10.92 -3.46
N GLY A 37 -11.81 -11.83 -4.17
CA GLY A 37 -12.39 -11.56 -5.49
C GLY A 37 -13.50 -10.51 -5.47
N ALA A 38 -14.02 -10.14 -4.29
CA ALA A 38 -15.06 -9.12 -4.15
C ALA A 38 -14.67 -7.74 -4.73
N LEU A 39 -13.37 -7.43 -4.80
CA LEU A 39 -12.87 -6.14 -5.32
C LEU A 39 -12.18 -6.27 -6.70
N GLU A 40 -12.09 -7.49 -7.25
CA GLU A 40 -11.37 -7.75 -8.49
C GLU A 40 -11.91 -6.90 -9.64
N GLY A 41 -11.00 -6.25 -10.37
CA GLY A 41 -11.34 -5.32 -11.45
C GLY A 41 -11.90 -3.97 -11.01
N ARG A 42 -12.12 -3.74 -9.71
CA ARG A 42 -12.65 -2.47 -9.17
C ARG A 42 -11.66 -1.74 -8.28
N ALA A 43 -11.07 -2.40 -7.30
CA ALA A 43 -10.23 -1.75 -6.31
C ALA A 43 -9.22 -2.73 -5.69
N TYR A 44 -8.15 -2.19 -5.14
CA TYR A 44 -7.22 -2.91 -4.29
C TYR A 44 -7.46 -2.51 -2.84
N ARG A 45 -7.40 -3.49 -1.96
CA ARG A 45 -7.25 -3.23 -0.52
C ARG A 45 -5.85 -3.61 -0.09
N ALA A 46 -5.18 -2.71 0.61
CA ALA A 46 -3.81 -2.91 1.07
C ALA A 46 -3.66 -2.48 2.53
N TRP A 47 -2.87 -3.19 3.32
CA TRP A 47 -2.48 -2.73 4.66
C TRP A 47 -1.02 -3.06 4.94
N LEU A 48 -0.44 -2.34 5.89
CA LEU A 48 0.91 -2.57 6.38
C LEU A 48 0.86 -3.50 7.58
N ARG A 49 1.91 -4.30 7.75
CA ARG A 49 2.06 -5.20 8.90
C ARG A 49 3.44 -5.06 9.50
N PHE A 50 3.51 -5.05 10.83
CA PHE A 50 4.76 -5.03 11.60
C PHE A 50 4.60 -5.94 12.82
N GLY A 51 5.16 -7.14 12.75
CA GLY A 51 4.88 -8.18 13.74
C GLY A 51 3.40 -8.57 13.70
N GLU A 52 2.72 -8.43 14.83
CA GLU A 52 1.27 -8.70 15.00
C GLU A 52 0.40 -7.47 14.69
N GLU A 53 1.00 -6.28 14.66
CA GLU A 53 0.29 -5.03 14.41
C GLU A 53 0.01 -4.84 12.92
N VAL A 54 -1.18 -4.32 12.62
CA VAL A 54 -1.62 -3.98 11.26
C VAL A 54 -2.10 -2.55 11.18
N SER A 55 -1.84 -1.89 10.04
CA SER A 55 -2.40 -0.56 9.79
C SER A 55 -3.86 -0.64 9.37
N GLU A 56 -4.55 0.50 9.44
CA GLU A 56 -5.81 0.69 8.74
C GLU A 56 -5.69 0.35 7.24
N PRO A 57 -6.72 -0.27 6.64
CA PRO A 57 -6.71 -0.63 5.23
C PRO A 57 -6.77 0.62 4.33
N MET A 58 -5.97 0.60 3.28
CA MET A 58 -6.04 1.51 2.15
C MET A 58 -6.86 0.86 1.04
N GLU A 59 -8.00 1.46 0.71
CA GLU A 59 -8.69 1.17 -0.54
C GLU A 59 -8.16 2.09 -1.64
N LEU A 60 -7.86 1.49 -2.80
CA LEU A 60 -7.28 2.16 -3.96
C LEU A 60 -8.04 1.69 -5.20
N ASP A 61 -8.77 2.60 -5.84
CA ASP A 61 -9.52 2.28 -7.06
C ASP A 61 -8.59 1.80 -8.19
N PHE A 62 -8.99 0.73 -8.88
CA PHE A 62 -8.19 0.12 -9.94
C PHE A 62 -7.91 1.12 -11.06
N LYS A 63 -8.94 1.85 -11.50
CA LYS A 63 -8.83 2.81 -12.60
C LYS A 63 -7.93 3.98 -12.20
N ASP A 64 -8.06 4.48 -10.97
CA ASP A 64 -7.21 5.56 -10.48
C ASP A 64 -5.73 5.15 -10.45
N VAL A 65 -5.41 3.94 -9.95
CA VAL A 65 -4.03 3.43 -9.96
C VAL A 65 -3.55 3.20 -11.39
N ALA A 66 -4.42 2.63 -12.24
CA ALA A 66 -4.07 2.33 -13.62
C ALA A 66 -3.70 3.60 -14.40
N ASP A 67 -4.49 4.66 -14.23
CA ASP A 67 -4.36 5.92 -14.97
C ASP A 67 -3.21 6.80 -14.43
N HIS A 68 -2.91 6.75 -13.12
CA HIS A 68 -1.99 7.70 -12.48
C HIS A 68 -0.64 7.13 -12.02
N ARG A 69 -0.38 5.83 -12.16
CA ARG A 69 0.91 5.23 -11.73
C ARG A 69 2.16 5.78 -12.44
N GLY A 70 1.98 6.52 -13.55
CA GLY A 70 3.05 7.26 -14.24
C GLY A 70 3.16 8.74 -13.81
N ALA A 71 2.22 9.26 -13.03
CA ALA A 71 2.15 10.66 -12.65
C ALA A 71 2.92 10.91 -11.34
N LEU A 72 3.99 11.71 -11.40
CA LEU A 72 4.88 11.96 -10.26
C LEU A 72 4.15 12.54 -9.03
N ALA A 73 3.21 13.45 -9.23
CA ALA A 73 2.46 14.06 -8.13
C ALA A 73 1.59 13.02 -7.40
N TRP A 74 0.92 12.14 -8.16
CA TRP A 74 0.09 11.08 -7.61
C TRP A 74 0.94 10.04 -6.87
N CYS A 75 2.06 9.61 -7.47
CA CYS A 75 3.03 8.73 -6.81
C CYS A 75 3.59 9.36 -5.53
N GLY A 76 3.90 10.65 -5.55
CA GLY A 76 4.35 11.39 -4.36
C GLY A 76 3.34 11.36 -3.22
N ALA A 77 2.05 11.57 -3.54
CA ALA A 77 0.97 11.50 -2.55
C ALA A 77 0.80 10.07 -1.98
N LEU A 78 0.81 9.05 -2.84
CA LEU A 78 0.70 7.65 -2.40
C LEU A 78 1.90 7.23 -1.54
N ALA A 79 3.11 7.62 -1.93
CA ALA A 79 4.32 7.41 -1.14
C ALA A 79 4.23 8.10 0.22
N GLY A 80 3.75 9.35 0.26
CA GLY A 80 3.52 10.10 1.49
C GLY A 80 2.55 9.38 2.44
N ARG A 81 1.40 8.93 1.92
CA ARG A 81 0.40 8.15 2.66
C ARG A 81 0.97 6.86 3.22
N THR A 82 1.68 6.09 2.38
CA THR A 82 2.30 4.81 2.76
C THR A 82 3.30 5.00 3.91
N ARG A 83 4.19 5.98 3.79
CA ARG A 83 5.20 6.28 4.80
C ARG A 83 4.59 6.82 6.10
N ALA A 84 3.50 7.60 6.00
CA ALA A 84 2.76 8.06 7.17
C ALA A 84 2.15 6.89 7.96
N GLN A 85 1.47 5.96 7.28
CA GLN A 85 0.94 4.75 7.93
C GLN A 85 2.05 3.89 8.55
N ALA A 86 3.19 3.72 7.86
CA ALA A 86 4.32 2.98 8.40
C ALA A 86 4.85 3.62 9.70
N ARG A 87 5.00 4.95 9.74
CA ARG A 87 5.41 5.65 10.98
C ARG A 87 4.38 5.51 12.10
N SER A 88 3.08 5.61 11.78
CA SER A 88 2.02 5.39 12.76
C SER A 88 2.07 3.97 13.34
N LEU A 89 2.29 2.97 12.49
CA LEU A 89 2.39 1.57 12.89
C LEU A 89 3.61 1.32 13.82
N LEU A 90 4.76 1.90 13.50
CA LEU A 90 5.95 1.83 14.34
C LEU A 90 5.76 2.56 15.69
N GLY A 91 5.06 3.70 15.67
CA GLY A 91 4.75 4.46 16.88
C GLY A 91 3.75 3.75 17.80
N ALA A 92 2.81 2.99 17.25
CA ALA A 92 1.86 2.18 18.01
C ALA A 92 2.56 1.06 18.80
N GLY A 93 3.55 0.40 18.19
CA GLY A 93 4.36 -0.64 18.85
C GLY A 93 5.19 -0.11 20.03
N SER A 94 5.77 1.08 19.93
CA SER A 94 6.56 1.69 21.03
C SER A 94 5.73 2.05 22.27
N ALA A 95 4.42 2.24 22.15
CA ALA A 95 3.55 2.49 23.31
C ALA A 95 3.18 1.21 24.05
N GLY A 96 3.31 0.04 23.42
CA GLY A 96 3.02 -1.28 24.00
C GLY A 96 4.17 -1.88 24.82
N ASP A 97 5.41 -1.45 24.59
CA ASP A 97 6.64 -1.99 25.20
C ASP A 97 7.01 -1.33 26.57
N ALA A 98 6.12 -0.52 27.14
CA ALA A 98 6.33 0.21 28.40
C ALA A 98 5.49 -0.32 29.58
N ARG A 99 5.26 -1.64 29.66
CA ARG A 99 4.51 -2.27 30.77
C ARG A 99 5.27 -3.42 31.41
#